data_AF-A0A848LJS6-F1
#
_entry.id   AF-A0A848LJS6-F1
#
_cell.length_a   1.000
_cell.length_b   1.000
_cell.length_c   1.000
_cell.angle_alpha   90.00
_cell.angle_beta   90.00
_cell.angle_gamma   90.00
#
_symmetry.space_group_name_H-M   'P 1'
#
loop_
_entity.id
_entity.type
_entity.pdbx_description
1 polymer ?
#
loop_
_entity_poly.entity_id
_entity_poly.type
_entity_poly.pdbx_seq_one_letter_code
_entity_poly.pdbx_strand_id
1 'polypeptide(L)'
;MSLLTTSPVQDVPSMRRCDLPAHVADKRNPRTSLAYLAMLHNHAGGESISTPDLHAIAGMARLHGPTTTFQGKQVSISIAAFFGREIDGKPECAGFYHYAPARSDEVFQYRVDSGRLTRRVVARVVWSDDQTPKILPIRGQP
;
A
#
# COMPACT_ATOMS: atom_id res chain seq x y z
N MET A 1 2.55 10.30 -13.45
CA MET A 1 1.57 9.84 -12.45
C MET A 1 1.87 10.62 -11.17
N SER A 2 0.92 11.43 -10.69
CA SER A 2 1.06 12.07 -9.38
C SER A 2 0.45 11.13 -8.35
N LEU A 3 1.27 10.64 -7.44
CA LEU A 3 0.81 10.02 -6.20
C LEU A 3 0.41 11.17 -5.29
N LEU A 4 -0.88 11.25 -4.92
CA LEU A 4 -1.30 12.18 -3.88
C LEU A 4 -0.80 11.60 -2.55
N THR A 5 0.03 12.36 -1.83
CA THR A 5 0.68 11.88 -0.60
C THR A 5 0.01 12.51 0.62
N THR A 6 -0.46 11.62 1.51
CA THR A 6 -0.69 11.73 2.96
C THR A 6 -1.42 12.95 3.54
N SER A 7 -2.28 12.68 4.52
CA SER A 7 -2.77 13.69 5.46
C SER A 7 -1.62 14.21 6.34
N PRO A 8 -1.57 15.52 6.68
CA PRO A 8 -0.58 16.10 7.61
C PRO A 8 -0.50 15.38 8.97
N VAL A 9 -1.56 14.70 9.38
CA VAL A 9 -1.65 13.95 10.65
C VAL A 9 -0.77 12.70 10.64
N GLN A 10 -0.39 12.19 9.47
CA GLN A 10 0.38 10.95 9.31
C GLN A 10 1.83 11.21 8.87
N ASP A 11 2.22 12.47 8.74
CA ASP A 11 3.51 12.89 8.23
C ASP A 11 4.44 13.35 9.36
N VAL A 12 5.04 12.39 10.07
CA VAL A 12 6.10 12.66 11.04
C VAL A 12 7.45 12.48 10.33
N PRO A 13 8.18 13.56 9.98
CA PRO A 13 9.35 13.48 9.12
C PRO A 13 10.46 12.57 9.68
N SER A 14 10.63 12.55 11.01
CA SER A 14 11.63 11.71 11.68
C SER A 14 11.36 10.21 11.61
N MET A 15 10.13 9.80 11.26
CA MET A 15 9.76 8.39 11.09
C MET A 15 9.82 7.93 9.63
N ARG A 16 10.10 8.84 8.68
CA ARG A 16 10.23 8.48 7.26
C ARG A 16 11.54 7.72 7.06
N ARG A 17 11.42 6.41 6.82
CA ARG A 17 12.55 5.58 6.34
C ARG A 17 12.54 5.39 4.82
N CYS A 18 11.49 5.86 4.16
CA CYS A 18 11.31 5.82 2.72
C CYS A 18 10.64 7.11 2.26
N ASP A 19 11.34 7.89 1.44
CA ASP A 19 10.72 8.98 0.70
C ASP A 19 10.23 8.45 -0.65
N LEU A 20 8.95 8.67 -0.91
CA LEU A 20 8.39 8.42 -2.23
C LEU A 20 8.79 9.55 -3.16
N PRO A 21 9.13 9.25 -4.42
CA PRO A 21 9.35 10.31 -5.39
C PRO A 21 8.04 11.08 -5.56
N ALA A 22 8.10 12.41 -5.44
CA ALA A 22 6.95 13.30 -5.63
C ALA A 22 6.27 13.12 -7.00
N HIS A 23 7.01 12.54 -7.96
CA HIS A 23 6.52 12.22 -9.31
C HIS A 23 7.01 10.84 -9.75
N VAL A 24 6.08 10.00 -10.21
CA VAL A 24 6.40 8.75 -10.93
C VAL A 24 6.16 8.95 -12.42
N ALA A 25 7.24 8.95 -13.20
CA ALA A 25 7.19 9.01 -14.65
C ALA A 25 7.14 7.59 -15.22
N ASP A 26 5.94 7.09 -15.53
CA ASP A 26 5.76 5.80 -16.21
C ASP A 26 5.47 6.02 -17.69
N LYS A 27 6.44 5.71 -18.56
CA LYS A 27 6.30 5.86 -20.02
C LYS A 27 5.25 4.93 -20.64
N ARG A 28 4.83 3.88 -19.93
CA ARG A 28 3.80 2.95 -20.39
C ARG A 28 2.40 3.53 -20.31
N ASN A 29 2.22 4.65 -19.59
CA ASN A 29 0.92 5.22 -19.26
C ASN A 29 0.90 6.74 -19.55
N PRO A 30 -0.04 7.26 -20.37
CA PRO A 30 -0.17 8.70 -20.59
C PRO A 30 -0.50 9.44 -19.28
N ARG A 31 -0.16 10.75 -19.21
CA ARG A 31 -0.42 11.57 -18.01
C ARG A 31 -1.90 11.60 -17.58
N THR A 32 -2.82 11.30 -18.51
CA THR A 32 -4.27 11.29 -18.32
C THR A 32 -4.84 9.91 -17.95
N SER A 33 -4.04 8.86 -17.90
CA SER A 33 -4.53 7.48 -17.71
C SER A 33 -4.56 7.05 -16.24
N LEU A 34 -5.09 7.89 -15.34
CA LEU A 34 -5.19 7.54 -13.92
C LEU A 34 -5.99 6.23 -13.76
N ALA A 35 -5.28 5.12 -13.56
CA ALA A 35 -5.88 3.80 -13.42
C ALA A 35 -6.20 3.48 -11.95
N TYR A 36 -5.51 4.15 -11.03
CA TYR A 36 -5.66 3.99 -9.59
C TYR A 36 -5.38 5.30 -8.84
N LEU A 37 -6.07 5.49 -7.73
CA LEU A 37 -5.67 6.41 -6.66
C LEU A 37 -4.98 5.59 -5.55
N ALA A 38 -3.79 5.99 -5.12
CA ALA A 38 -3.08 5.32 -4.05
C ALA A 38 -3.15 6.15 -2.76
N MET A 39 -3.54 5.52 -1.65
CA MET A 39 -3.43 6.07 -0.31
C MET A 39 -2.23 5.45 0.40
N LEU A 40 -1.46 6.27 1.09
CA LEU A 40 -0.13 5.91 1.60
C LEU A 40 -0.10 5.93 3.12
N HIS A 41 0.50 4.91 3.71
CA HIS A 41 0.87 4.87 5.13
C HIS A 41 2.30 4.34 5.27
N ASN A 42 3.10 4.94 6.14
CA ASN A 42 4.49 4.53 6.36
C ASN A 42 4.57 3.62 7.58
N HIS A 43 5.11 2.42 7.40
CA HIS A 43 5.35 1.47 8.48
C HIS A 43 6.79 1.59 8.98
N ALA A 44 6.95 1.90 10.26
CA ALA A 44 8.26 2.10 10.88
C ALA A 44 8.99 0.77 11.09
N GLY A 45 9.81 0.36 10.13
CA GLY A 45 10.69 -0.81 10.22
C GLY A 45 9.95 -2.17 10.33
N GLY A 46 10.71 -3.26 10.18
CA GLY A 46 10.20 -4.63 10.24
C GLY A 46 9.90 -5.24 8.87
N GLU A 47 10.32 -6.48 8.66
CA GLU A 47 10.13 -7.21 7.39
C GLU A 47 8.72 -7.79 7.21
N SER A 48 7.92 -7.81 8.28
CA SER A 48 6.58 -8.39 8.34
C SER A 48 5.54 -7.38 8.79
N ILE A 49 4.41 -7.34 8.08
CA ILE A 49 3.25 -6.54 8.47
C ILE A 49 2.58 -7.17 9.69
N SER A 50 2.27 -6.36 10.71
CA SER A 50 1.56 -6.85 11.88
C SER A 50 0.05 -6.96 11.58
N THR A 51 -0.66 -7.75 12.40
CA THR A 51 -2.12 -7.83 12.31
C THR A 51 -2.79 -6.45 12.47
N PRO A 52 -2.41 -5.60 13.46
CA PRO A 52 -2.87 -4.21 13.53
C PRO A 52 -2.71 -3.42 12.22
N ASP A 53 -1.57 -3.55 11.53
CA ASP A 53 -1.34 -2.81 10.27
C ASP A 53 -2.16 -3.36 9.12
N LEU A 54 -2.39 -4.67 9.07
CA LEU A 54 -3.34 -5.27 8.13
C LEU A 54 -4.76 -4.71 8.34
N HIS A 55 -5.18 -4.57 9.61
CA HIS A 55 -6.44 -3.91 9.93
C HIS A 55 -6.44 -2.44 9.56
N ALA A 56 -5.33 -1.72 9.70
CA ALA A 56 -5.21 -0.33 9.28
C ALA A 56 -5.34 -0.19 7.75
N ILE A 57 -4.69 -1.06 6.96
CA ILE A 57 -4.82 -1.10 5.49
C ILE A 57 -6.29 -1.33 5.09
N ALA A 58 -6.96 -2.28 5.72
CA ALA A 58 -8.38 -2.52 5.45
C ALA A 58 -9.25 -1.33 5.91
N GLY A 59 -8.98 -0.75 7.08
CA GLY A 59 -9.68 0.44 7.57
C GLY A 59 -9.60 1.63 6.60
N MET A 60 -8.44 1.85 5.98
CA MET A 60 -8.28 2.86 4.94
C MET A 60 -9.10 2.54 3.69
N ALA A 61 -9.14 1.28 3.27
CA ALA A 61 -9.99 0.84 2.17
C ALA A 61 -11.48 1.06 2.46
N ARG A 62 -11.95 0.80 3.70
CA ARG A 62 -13.32 1.09 4.13
C ARG A 62 -13.63 2.58 4.03
N LEU A 63 -12.74 3.41 4.58
CA LEU A 63 -12.95 4.85 4.71
C LEU A 63 -13.03 5.55 3.34
N HIS A 64 -12.28 5.06 2.36
CA HIS A 64 -12.25 5.64 1.01
C HIS A 64 -13.15 4.91 -0.01
N GLY A 65 -13.62 3.71 0.31
CA GLY A 65 -14.34 2.84 -0.62
C GLY A 65 -13.44 2.24 -1.71
N PRO A 66 -13.97 1.31 -2.52
CA PRO A 66 -13.18 0.60 -3.52
C PRO A 66 -12.89 1.42 -4.79
N THR A 67 -13.68 2.46 -5.06
CA THR A 67 -13.56 3.29 -6.26
C THR A 67 -13.99 4.73 -5.98
N THR A 68 -13.53 5.68 -6.81
CA THR A 68 -14.02 7.06 -6.86
C THR A 68 -14.23 7.51 -8.30
N THR A 69 -14.87 8.67 -8.51
CA THR A 69 -15.06 9.27 -9.84
C THR A 69 -14.09 10.43 -10.02
N PHE A 70 -13.30 10.39 -11.09
CA PHE A 70 -12.41 11.47 -11.48
C PHE A 70 -12.64 11.81 -12.96
N GLN A 71 -12.97 13.07 -13.25
CA GLN A 71 -13.28 13.54 -14.61
C GLN A 71 -14.33 12.66 -15.33
N GLY A 72 -15.37 12.25 -14.61
CA GLY A 72 -16.45 11.40 -15.14
C GLY A 72 -16.06 9.93 -15.36
N LYS A 73 -14.84 9.51 -15.00
CA LYS A 73 -14.39 8.12 -15.08
C LYS A 73 -14.30 7.51 -13.69
N GLN A 74 -14.74 6.26 -13.56
CA GLN A 74 -14.51 5.49 -12.33
C GLN A 74 -13.04 5.07 -12.27
N VAL A 75 -12.42 5.29 -11.10
CA VAL A 75 -11.03 4.97 -10.83
C VAL A 75 -10.98 4.08 -9.58
N SER A 76 -10.20 3.00 -9.63
CA SER A 76 -10.00 2.12 -8.47
C SER A 76 -9.16 2.80 -7.40
N ILE A 77 -9.49 2.58 -6.13
CA ILE A 77 -8.65 3.00 -5.02
C ILE A 77 -7.78 1.82 -4.58
N SER A 78 -6.51 2.11 -4.33
CA SER A 78 -5.51 1.19 -3.81
C SER A 78 -4.88 1.77 -2.54
N ILE A 79 -4.58 0.91 -1.58
CA ILE A 79 -3.89 1.26 -0.35
C ILE A 79 -2.49 0.67 -0.43
N ALA A 80 -1.46 1.49 -0.19
CA ALA A 80 -0.09 1.03 -0.16
C ALA A 80 0.59 1.43 1.16
N ALA A 81 1.17 0.45 1.84
CA ALA A 81 1.92 0.66 3.09
C ALA A 81 3.40 0.34 2.87
N PHE A 82 4.27 1.36 2.94
CA PHE A 82 5.70 1.22 2.66
C PHE A 82 6.47 0.81 3.91
N PHE A 83 7.48 -0.05 3.76
CA PHE A 83 8.36 -0.44 4.85
C PHE A 83 9.83 -0.37 4.44
N GLY A 84 10.66 0.00 5.41
CA GLY A 84 12.10 0.04 5.27
C GLY A 84 12.78 -1.12 5.99
N ARG A 85 14.04 -1.35 5.65
CA ARG A 85 14.98 -2.19 6.41
C ARG A 85 16.26 -1.39 6.66
N GLU A 86 17.10 -1.90 7.55
CA GLU A 86 18.43 -1.36 7.76
C GLU A 86 19.46 -2.32 7.16
N ILE A 87 20.36 -1.81 6.32
CA ILE A 87 21.50 -2.55 5.78
C ILE A 87 22.75 -1.75 6.11
N ASP A 88 23.71 -2.37 6.80
CA ASP A 88 24.97 -1.75 7.20
C ASP A 88 24.79 -0.38 7.89
N GLY A 89 23.79 -0.29 8.78
CA GLY A 89 23.45 0.94 9.51
C GLY A 89 22.77 2.03 8.68
N LYS A 90 22.42 1.75 7.42
CA LYS A 90 21.72 2.68 6.51
C LYS A 90 20.27 2.26 6.30
N PRO A 91 19.29 3.18 6.45
CA PRO A 91 17.92 2.89 6.12
C PRO A 91 17.75 2.75 4.60
N GLU A 92 17.10 1.68 4.18
CA GLU A 92 16.75 1.42 2.78
C GLU A 92 15.29 1.03 2.64
N CYS A 93 14.71 1.32 1.47
CA CYS A 93 13.37 0.84 1.15
C CYS A 93 13.37 -0.64 0.83
N ALA A 94 12.66 -1.41 1.65
CA ALA A 94 12.57 -2.86 1.51
C ALA A 94 11.38 -3.28 0.63
N GLY A 95 10.33 -2.46 0.57
CA GLY A 95 9.15 -2.75 -0.22
C GLY A 95 7.88 -2.05 0.24
N PHE A 96 6.73 -2.60 -0.18
CA PHE A 96 5.42 -2.13 0.24
C PHE A 96 4.38 -3.25 0.27
N TYR A 97 3.38 -3.10 1.13
CA TYR A 97 2.15 -3.86 1.10
C TYR A 97 1.13 -3.14 0.22
N HIS A 98 0.29 -3.88 -0.50
CA HIS A 98 -0.67 -3.33 -1.43
C HIS A 98 -2.00 -4.05 -1.33
N TYR A 99 -3.08 -3.27 -1.20
CA TYR A 99 -4.45 -3.76 -1.18
C TYR A 99 -5.33 -2.95 -2.12
N ALA A 100 -6.05 -3.62 -3.03
CA ALA A 100 -6.93 -3.00 -4.01
C ALA A 100 -8.31 -3.68 -3.96
N PRO A 101 -9.22 -3.23 -3.08
CA PRO A 101 -10.50 -3.89 -2.80
C PRO A 101 -11.40 -4.07 -4.02
N ALA A 102 -11.29 -3.19 -5.03
CA ALA A 102 -12.06 -3.32 -6.28
C ALA A 102 -11.60 -4.49 -7.18
N ARG A 103 -10.44 -5.10 -6.89
CA ARG A 103 -9.80 -6.08 -7.78
C ARG A 103 -9.49 -7.41 -7.12
N SER A 104 -9.30 -7.42 -5.80
CA SER A 104 -8.95 -8.62 -5.05
C SER A 104 -9.25 -8.44 -3.56
N ASP A 105 -9.52 -9.54 -2.88
CA ASP A 105 -9.54 -9.64 -1.41
C ASP A 105 -8.13 -9.82 -0.82
N GLU A 106 -7.10 -10.01 -1.65
CA GLU A 106 -5.73 -10.27 -1.23
C GLU A 106 -4.93 -9.01 -0.92
N VAL A 107 -4.18 -9.05 0.17
CA VAL A 107 -3.11 -8.10 0.49
C VAL A 107 -1.79 -8.69 0.01
N PHE A 108 -1.11 -7.97 -0.88
CA PHE A 108 0.18 -8.38 -1.43
C PHE A 108 1.33 -7.69 -0.70
N GLN A 109 2.43 -8.40 -0.50
CA GLN A 109 3.73 -7.80 -0.21
C GLN A 109 4.55 -7.78 -1.49
N TYR A 110 5.06 -6.60 -1.83
CA TYR A 110 6.09 -6.39 -2.83
C TYR A 110 7.41 -6.11 -2.12
N ARG A 111 8.47 -6.89 -2.42
CA ARG A 111 9.83 -6.68 -1.89
C ARG A 111 10.80 -6.39 -3.01
N VAL A 112 11.75 -5.49 -2.74
CA VAL A 112 12.90 -5.29 -3.63
C VAL A 112 14.01 -6.23 -3.16
N ASP A 113 14.35 -7.20 -4.01
CA ASP A 113 15.45 -8.14 -3.79
C ASP A 113 16.36 -8.12 -5.02
N SER A 114 17.63 -7.73 -4.80
CA SER A 114 18.67 -7.73 -5.85
C SER A 114 18.24 -7.00 -7.14
N GLY A 115 17.55 -5.86 -6.99
CA GLY A 115 17.03 -5.05 -8.09
C GLY A 115 15.75 -5.60 -8.76
N ARG A 116 15.18 -6.69 -8.24
CA ARG A 116 13.92 -7.28 -8.74
C ARG A 116 12.81 -7.08 -7.73
N LEU A 117 11.60 -6.85 -8.24
CA LEU A 117 10.40 -6.79 -7.43
C LEU A 117 9.78 -8.18 -7.31
N THR A 118 9.81 -8.77 -6.12
CA THR A 118 9.11 -10.02 -5.81
C THR A 118 7.75 -9.72 -5.21
N ARG A 119 6.77 -10.61 -5.43
CA ARG A 119 5.38 -10.45 -4.95
C ARG A 119 4.93 -11.73 -4.25
N ARG A 120 4.29 -11.59 -3.09
CA ARG A 120 3.55 -12.68 -2.42
C ARG A 120 2.27 -12.18 -1.77
N VAL A 121 1.30 -13.07 -1.54
CA VAL A 121 0.10 -12.76 -0.74
C VAL A 121 0.45 -12.93 0.74
N VAL A 122 0.05 -11.98 1.59
CA VAL A 122 0.30 -12.01 3.04
C VAL A 122 -0.97 -12.07 3.88
N ALA A 123 -2.12 -11.68 3.31
CA ALA A 123 -3.41 -11.79 3.97
C ALA A 123 -4.55 -11.76 2.95
N ARG A 124 -5.74 -12.16 3.41
CA ARG A 124 -7.02 -11.89 2.74
C ARG A 124 -7.92 -11.04 3.63
N VAL A 125 -8.70 -10.15 3.03
CA VAL A 125 -9.67 -9.29 3.69
C VAL A 125 -11.06 -9.78 3.34
N VAL A 126 -11.77 -10.32 4.32
CA VAL A 126 -13.18 -10.69 4.19
C VAL A 126 -14.03 -9.59 4.82
N TRP A 127 -14.95 -9.03 4.05
CA TRP A 127 -15.85 -7.98 4.50
C TRP A 127 -17.18 -8.59 4.95
N SER A 128 -17.64 -8.25 6.14
CA SER A 128 -19.03 -8.50 6.56
C SER A 128 -19.97 -7.42 6.00
N ASP A 129 -21.28 -7.66 6.11
CA ASP A 129 -22.32 -6.76 5.59
C ASP A 129 -22.26 -5.36 6.22
N ASP A 130 -21.81 -5.25 7.47
CA ASP A 130 -21.57 -3.99 8.20
C ASP A 130 -20.23 -3.32 7.82
N GLN A 131 -19.54 -3.84 6.81
CA GLN A 131 -18.21 -3.42 6.37
C GLN A 131 -17.13 -3.52 7.46
N THR A 132 -17.29 -4.44 8.41
CA THR A 132 -16.21 -4.78 9.34
C THR A 132 -15.21 -5.72 8.65
N PRO A 133 -13.92 -5.36 8.56
CA PRO A 133 -12.94 -6.21 7.91
C PRO A 133 -12.48 -7.34 8.85
N LYS A 134 -12.61 -8.59 8.40
CA LYS A 134 -11.94 -9.75 8.98
C LYS A 134 -10.67 -10.04 8.19
N ILE A 135 -9.53 -9.92 8.85
CA ILE A 135 -8.22 -10.22 8.28
C ILE A 135 -7.91 -11.71 8.47
N LEU A 136 -7.57 -12.39 7.38
CA LEU A 136 -7.10 -13.76 7.35
C LEU A 136 -5.62 -13.77 6.93
N PRO A 137 -4.66 -13.68 7.88
CA PRO A 137 -3.25 -13.69 7.54
C PRO A 137 -2.86 -15.01 6.89
N ILE A 138 -2.15 -14.94 5.77
CA ILE A 138 -1.49 -16.11 5.19
C ILE A 138 -0.13 -16.19 5.87
N ARG A 139 -0.04 -17.04 6.90
CA ARG A 139 1.27 -17.36 7.49
C ARG A 139 2.13 -17.96 6.38
N GLY A 140 3.24 -17.31 6.07
CA GLY A 140 4.27 -17.94 5.25
C GLY A 140 4.67 -19.24 5.94
N GLN A 141 4.57 -20.36 5.23
CA GLN A 141 5.45 -21.47 5.57
C GLN A 141 6.89 -20.94 5.49
N PRO A 142 7.75 -21.34 6.44
CA PRO A 142 9.17 -20.97 6.42
C PRO A 142 9.83 -21.36 5.10
#